data_AF-A0A2H9PTY1-F1
#
_entry.id   AF-A0A2H9PTY1-F1
#
_cell.length_a   1.000
_cell.length_b   1.000
_cell.length_c   1.000
_cell.angle_alpha   90.00
_cell.angle_beta   90.00
_cell.angle_gamma   90.00
#
_symmetry.space_group_name_H-M   'P 1'
#
loop_
_entity.id
_entity.type
_entity.pdbx_description
1 polymer ?
#
loop_
_entity_poly.entity_id
_entity_poly.type
_entity_poly.pdbx_seq_one_letter_code
_entity_poly.pdbx_strand_id
1 'polypeptide(L)'
;MSALQEFDLRDIAVFQEDFLRLLQMAEQLDDAWGAANPLFYRNKEIFDKYARLFTQKYRHIMSMPVYDIQERFFRIFFPGHSLKDVISSVVSRMDGLLAVGLSPFTWVHVQDRQFAATVEKMSSRGYCFFSNETIILEWSDKARATELIYSRDSILRTTSHEFHLCTYYGMHDGFDQSINLKDTAQGFEWFATGTGRGTMGPLK
;
A
#
# COMPACT_ATOMS: atom_id res chain seq x y z
N MET A 1 18.17 12.51 -0.83
CA MET A 1 17.79 12.41 -2.26
C MET A 1 16.68 11.39 -2.28
N SER A 2 15.45 11.87 -2.40
CA SER A 2 14.26 11.02 -2.31
C SER A 2 14.33 9.86 -3.31
N ALA A 3 13.96 8.66 -2.87
CA ALA A 3 13.97 7.44 -3.68
C ALA A 3 13.12 7.57 -4.96
N LEU A 4 12.18 8.54 -5.02
CA LEU A 4 11.30 8.76 -6.17
C LEU A 4 11.88 9.72 -7.22
N GLN A 5 13.01 10.38 -6.97
CA GLN A 5 13.63 11.31 -7.91
C GLN A 5 14.12 10.64 -9.21
N GLU A 6 14.18 9.31 -9.24
CA GLU A 6 14.57 8.51 -10.40
C GLU A 6 13.44 8.25 -11.42
N PHE A 7 12.18 8.59 -11.09
CA PHE A 7 11.02 8.32 -11.95
C PHE A 7 10.42 9.58 -12.60
N ASP A 8 9.79 9.44 -13.77
CA ASP A 8 9.02 10.51 -14.42
C ASP A 8 7.78 10.85 -13.58
N LEU A 9 7.54 12.14 -13.36
CA LEU A 9 6.38 12.62 -12.59
C LEU A 9 5.04 12.18 -13.18
N ARG A 10 4.96 12.04 -14.51
CA ARG A 10 3.75 11.56 -15.20
C ARG A 10 3.48 10.10 -14.88
N ASP A 11 4.53 9.30 -14.83
CA ASP A 11 4.42 7.88 -14.50
C ASP A 11 4.04 7.68 -13.03
N ILE A 12 4.61 8.48 -12.13
CA ILE A 12 4.18 8.53 -10.71
C ILE A 12 2.68 8.88 -10.62
N ALA A 13 2.20 9.85 -11.41
CA ALA A 13 0.79 10.24 -11.39
C ALA A 13 -0.14 9.11 -11.89
N VAL A 14 0.29 8.33 -12.89
CA VAL A 14 -0.45 7.15 -13.37
C VAL A 14 -0.51 6.08 -12.27
N PHE A 15 0.63 5.74 -11.66
CA PHE A 15 0.65 4.81 -10.54
C PHE A 15 -0.24 5.28 -9.40
N GLN A 16 -0.17 6.57 -9.04
CA GLN A 16 -0.98 7.16 -7.98
C GLN A 16 -2.48 7.03 -8.26
N GLU A 17 -2.94 7.34 -9.48
CA GLU A 17 -4.35 7.19 -9.83
C GLU A 17 -4.81 5.74 -9.69
N ASP A 18 -4.03 4.80 -10.22
CA ASP A 18 -4.35 3.37 -10.18
C ASP A 18 -4.33 2.81 -8.75
N PHE A 19 -3.31 3.16 -7.97
CA PHE A 19 -3.11 2.65 -6.62
C PHE A 19 -4.14 3.22 -5.63
N LEU A 20 -4.42 4.53 -5.69
CA LEU A 20 -5.47 5.12 -4.86
C LEU A 20 -6.85 4.57 -5.23
N ARG A 21 -7.12 4.33 -6.52
CA ARG A 21 -8.38 3.70 -6.95
C ARG A 21 -8.52 2.30 -6.36
N LEU A 22 -7.46 1.50 -6.38
CA LEU A 22 -7.44 0.16 -5.79
C LEU A 22 -7.75 0.19 -4.30
N LEU A 23 -7.11 1.09 -3.54
CA LEU A 23 -7.36 1.27 -2.12
C LEU A 23 -8.82 1.69 -1.83
N GLN A 24 -9.37 2.63 -2.62
CA GLN A 24 -10.76 3.07 -2.49
C GLN A 24 -11.77 1.94 -2.79
N MET A 25 -11.51 1.11 -3.80
CA MET A 25 -12.38 -0.04 -4.10
C MET A 25 -12.34 -1.08 -2.98
N ALA A 26 -11.17 -1.33 -2.39
CA ALA A 26 -11.03 -2.24 -1.25
C ALA A 26 -11.85 -1.75 -0.05
N GLU A 27 -11.71 -0.46 0.27
CA GLU A 27 -12.48 0.21 1.33
C GLU A 27 -14.00 0.07 1.13
N GLN A 28 -14.49 0.36 -0.08
CA GLN A 28 -15.92 0.26 -0.38
C GLN A 28 -16.42 -1.19 -0.27
N LEU A 29 -15.58 -2.18 -0.58
CA LEU A 29 -15.92 -3.58 -0.38
C LEU A 29 -15.99 -3.98 1.10
N ASP A 30 -15.08 -3.47 1.92
CA ASP A 30 -15.11 -3.71 3.36
C ASP A 30 -16.38 -3.12 3.98
N ASP A 31 -16.76 -1.91 3.57
CA ASP A 31 -18.01 -1.25 3.98
C ASP A 31 -19.25 -2.02 3.49
N ALA A 32 -19.26 -2.45 2.22
CA ALA A 32 -20.34 -3.23 1.63
C ALA A 32 -20.57 -4.54 2.38
N TRP A 33 -19.49 -5.26 2.69
CA TRP A 33 -19.58 -6.48 3.46
C TRP A 33 -20.09 -6.20 4.88
N GLY A 34 -19.53 -5.19 5.56
CA GLY A 34 -19.94 -4.81 6.91
C GLY A 34 -21.42 -4.48 7.01
N ALA A 35 -21.99 -3.89 5.95
CA ALA A 35 -23.41 -3.56 5.82
C ALA A 35 -24.28 -4.70 5.25
N ALA A 36 -23.70 -5.88 4.95
CA ALA A 36 -24.36 -6.98 4.24
C ALA A 36 -25.04 -6.53 2.92
N ASN A 37 -24.39 -5.61 2.20
CA ASN A 37 -24.91 -5.02 0.97
C ASN A 37 -24.86 -6.03 -0.20
N PRO A 38 -25.98 -6.27 -0.92
CA PRO A 38 -26.02 -7.20 -2.05
C PRO A 38 -25.01 -6.90 -3.17
N LEU A 39 -24.56 -5.65 -3.29
CA LEU A 39 -23.56 -5.24 -4.29
C LEU A 39 -22.16 -5.78 -4.00
N PHE A 40 -21.89 -6.28 -2.79
CA PHE A 40 -20.59 -6.83 -2.40
C PHE A 40 -20.08 -7.86 -3.41
N TYR A 41 -20.87 -8.90 -3.71
CA TYR A 41 -20.40 -10.00 -4.56
C TYR A 41 -20.05 -9.54 -5.97
N ARG A 42 -20.85 -8.64 -6.54
CA ARG A 42 -20.60 -8.07 -7.87
C ARG A 42 -19.35 -7.19 -7.87
N ASN A 43 -19.24 -6.28 -6.91
CA ASN A 43 -18.07 -5.41 -6.79
C ASN A 43 -16.78 -6.20 -6.46
N LYS A 44 -16.90 -7.33 -5.74
CA LYS A 44 -15.79 -8.20 -5.41
C LYS A 44 -15.15 -8.79 -6.67
N GLU A 45 -15.95 -9.27 -7.62
CA GLU A 45 -15.42 -9.81 -8.87
C GLU A 45 -14.66 -8.75 -9.68
N ILE A 46 -15.18 -7.52 -9.71
CA ILE A 46 -14.54 -6.39 -10.39
C ILE A 46 -13.24 -6.01 -9.68
N PHE A 47 -13.25 -5.97 -8.36
CA PHE A 47 -12.06 -5.70 -7.55
C PHE A 47 -11.00 -6.77 -7.72
N ASP A 48 -11.35 -8.06 -7.65
CA ASP A 48 -10.40 -9.16 -7.83
C ASP A 48 -9.75 -9.07 -9.22
N LYS A 49 -10.53 -8.73 -10.25
CA LYS A 49 -10.00 -8.47 -11.60
C LYS A 49 -9.06 -7.27 -11.61
N TYR A 50 -9.43 -6.16 -10.97
CA TYR A 50 -8.61 -4.95 -10.90
C TYR A 50 -7.29 -5.22 -10.17
N ALA A 51 -7.32 -5.83 -8.98
CA ALA A 51 -6.13 -6.15 -8.19
C ALA A 51 -5.18 -7.08 -8.93
N ARG A 52 -5.72 -8.07 -9.67
CA ARG A 52 -4.92 -8.95 -10.54
C ARG A 52 -4.25 -8.16 -11.67
N LEU A 53 -4.99 -7.32 -12.38
CA LEU A 53 -4.43 -6.49 -13.46
C LEU A 53 -3.42 -5.48 -12.92
N PHE A 54 -3.64 -4.94 -11.72
CA PHE A 54 -2.71 -4.04 -11.04
C PHE A 54 -1.38 -4.74 -10.76
N THR A 55 -1.42 -5.95 -10.19
CA THR A 55 -0.22 -6.77 -9.96
C THR A 55 0.49 -7.15 -11.26
N GLN A 56 -0.26 -7.38 -12.35
CA GLN A 56 0.33 -7.64 -13.67
C GLN A 56 1.00 -6.38 -14.25
N LYS A 57 0.39 -5.22 -14.06
CA LYS A 57 0.89 -3.92 -14.54
C LYS A 57 2.16 -3.51 -13.80
N TYR A 58 2.18 -3.69 -12.48
CA TYR A 58 3.24 -3.25 -11.58
C TYR A 58 3.92 -4.46 -10.91
N ARG A 59 4.98 -5.00 -11.54
CA ARG A 59 5.50 -6.35 -11.25
C ARG A 59 6.04 -6.58 -9.84
N HIS A 60 6.55 -5.54 -9.19
CA HIS A 60 7.18 -5.64 -7.86
C HIS A 60 6.26 -5.21 -6.72
N ILE A 61 4.97 -5.07 -7.00
CA ILE A 61 3.95 -4.85 -5.97
C ILE A 61 2.79 -5.82 -6.21
N MET A 62 2.53 -6.62 -5.19
CA MET A 62 1.39 -7.54 -5.19
C MET A 62 0.36 -7.06 -4.18
N SER A 63 -0.85 -6.90 -4.69
CA SER A 63 -2.01 -6.52 -3.89
C SER A 63 -2.95 -7.69 -3.74
N MET A 64 -3.25 -8.10 -2.50
CA MET A 64 -4.18 -9.20 -2.25
C MET A 64 -5.27 -8.77 -1.27
N PRO A 65 -6.56 -8.94 -1.63
CA PRO A 65 -7.59 -8.90 -0.61
C PRO A 65 -7.47 -10.14 0.29
N VAL A 66 -7.58 -9.94 1.59
CA VAL A 66 -7.86 -11.00 2.54
C VAL A 66 -9.26 -10.81 3.06
N TYR A 67 -10.13 -11.77 2.75
CA TYR A 67 -11.47 -11.87 3.30
C TYR A 67 -11.51 -13.10 4.19
N ASP A 68 -11.37 -12.92 5.50
CA ASP A 68 -11.71 -13.96 6.47
C ASP A 68 -12.77 -13.46 7.47
N ILE A 69 -13.22 -14.34 8.37
CA ILE A 69 -14.30 -14.03 9.32
C ILE A 69 -13.88 -12.93 10.33
N GLN A 70 -12.59 -12.82 10.62
CA GLN A 70 -11.99 -11.95 11.64
C GLN A 70 -11.26 -10.74 11.06
N GLU A 71 -10.71 -10.86 9.85
CA GLU A 71 -9.86 -9.87 9.20
C GLU A 71 -10.32 -9.60 7.76
N ARG A 72 -10.48 -8.30 7.47
CA ARG A 72 -10.76 -7.79 6.13
C ARG A 72 -9.79 -6.68 5.86
N PHE A 73 -8.70 -7.03 5.22
CA PHE A 73 -7.65 -6.08 4.91
C PHE A 73 -7.16 -6.32 3.49
N PHE A 74 -6.96 -5.20 2.81
CA PHE A 74 -6.10 -5.16 1.65
C PHE A 74 -4.65 -5.31 2.13
N ARG A 75 -3.90 -6.24 1.55
CA ARG A 75 -2.50 -6.49 1.89
C ARG A 75 -1.62 -6.12 0.71
N ILE A 76 -0.48 -5.51 1.03
CA ILE A 76 0.50 -5.06 0.05
C ILE A 76 1.80 -5.80 0.32
N PHE A 77 2.28 -6.48 -0.71
CA PHE A 77 3.53 -7.24 -0.67
C PHE A 77 4.51 -6.74 -1.73
N PHE A 78 5.79 -6.85 -1.43
CA PHE A 78 6.92 -6.62 -2.32
C PHE A 78 7.56 -7.99 -2.64
N PRO A 79 7.04 -8.71 -3.65
CA PRO A 79 7.50 -10.06 -3.99
C PRO A 79 8.97 -10.07 -4.39
N GLY A 80 9.71 -11.10 -3.95
CA GLY A 80 11.13 -11.24 -4.28
C GLY A 80 12.08 -10.35 -3.47
N HIS A 81 11.56 -9.54 -2.56
CA HIS A 81 12.36 -8.66 -1.70
C HIS A 81 12.25 -9.10 -0.24
N SER A 82 13.41 -9.30 0.41
CA SER A 82 13.46 -9.50 1.87
C SER A 82 13.34 -8.17 2.61
N LEU A 83 13.11 -8.21 3.93
CA LEU A 83 13.05 -7.01 4.76
C LEU A 83 14.33 -6.17 4.64
N LYS A 84 15.48 -6.85 4.68
CA LYS A 84 16.78 -6.23 4.47
C LYS A 84 16.84 -5.53 3.12
N ASP A 85 16.43 -6.21 2.04
CA ASP A 85 16.49 -5.61 0.71
C ASP A 85 15.62 -4.37 0.64
N VAL A 86 14.39 -4.43 1.14
CA VAL A 86 13.47 -3.30 1.17
C VAL A 86 14.06 -2.11 1.92
N ILE A 87 14.64 -2.36 3.09
CA ILE A 87 15.19 -1.30 3.94
C ILE A 87 16.47 -0.71 3.34
N SER A 88 17.40 -1.57 2.93
CA SER A 88 18.69 -1.13 2.40
C SER A 88 18.57 -0.43 1.05
N SER A 89 17.65 -0.87 0.18
CA SER A 89 17.52 -0.30 -1.18
C SER A 89 16.63 0.94 -1.26
N VAL A 90 15.58 1.03 -0.43
CA VAL A 90 14.57 2.11 -0.55
C VAL A 90 14.45 2.92 0.71
N VAL A 91 14.11 2.28 1.84
CA VAL A 91 13.76 2.99 3.08
C VAL A 91 14.95 3.83 3.58
N SER A 92 16.17 3.32 3.47
CA SER A 92 17.41 4.02 3.83
C SER A 92 17.64 5.32 3.04
N ARG A 93 17.07 5.43 1.83
CA ARG A 93 17.15 6.59 0.94
C ARG A 93 15.97 7.55 1.10
N MET A 94 14.93 7.15 1.83
CA MET A 94 13.78 8.01 2.08
C MET A 94 14.18 9.15 3.01
N ASP A 95 13.81 10.37 2.64
CA ASP A 95 14.14 11.55 3.42
C ASP A 95 13.44 11.47 4.80
N GLY A 96 14.19 11.74 5.87
CA GLY A 96 13.66 11.79 7.24
C GLY A 96 13.76 10.48 8.03
N LEU A 97 14.41 9.42 7.51
CA LEU A 97 14.66 8.21 8.31
C LEU A 97 15.58 8.53 9.50
N LEU A 98 15.11 8.24 10.70
CA LEU A 98 15.83 8.53 11.96
C LEU A 98 16.46 7.28 12.56
N ALA A 99 15.75 6.15 12.52
CA ALA A 99 16.17 4.91 13.16
C ALA A 99 15.49 3.69 12.55
N VAL A 100 16.05 2.51 12.82
CA VAL A 100 15.43 1.21 12.52
C VAL A 100 15.44 0.32 13.75
N GLY A 101 14.44 -0.55 13.91
CA GLY A 101 14.32 -1.43 15.07
C GLY A 101 13.78 -2.82 14.72
N LEU A 102 14.19 -3.81 15.51
CA LEU A 102 13.62 -5.17 15.48
C LEU A 102 12.31 -5.24 16.28
N SER A 103 12.10 -4.28 17.18
CA SER A 103 10.90 -4.14 17.99
C SER A 103 10.51 -2.65 18.10
N PRO A 104 9.26 -2.34 18.47
CA PRO A 104 8.83 -0.95 18.64
C PRO A 104 9.63 -0.17 19.67
N PHE A 105 10.29 -0.87 20.62
CA PHE A 105 10.99 -0.27 21.76
C PHE A 105 12.52 -0.43 21.70
N THR A 106 13.04 -1.07 20.64
CA THR A 106 14.47 -1.33 20.48
C THR A 106 14.89 -0.91 19.09
N TRP A 107 15.47 0.28 18.99
CA TRP A 107 15.88 0.90 17.74
C TRP A 107 17.32 1.41 17.80
N VAL A 108 17.91 1.57 16.61
CA VAL A 108 19.27 2.07 16.38
C VAL A 108 19.17 3.21 15.38
N HIS A 109 19.81 4.33 15.68
CA HIS A 109 19.76 5.51 14.81
C HIS A 109 20.56 5.28 13.53
N VAL A 110 20.15 5.95 12.44
CA VAL A 110 20.86 5.86 11.15
C VAL A 110 22.33 6.27 11.25
N GLN A 111 22.66 7.15 12.19
CA GLN A 111 24.03 7.63 12.44
C GLN A 111 24.89 6.65 13.26
N ASP A 112 24.27 5.64 13.89
CA ASP A 112 24.99 4.69 14.73
C ASP A 112 25.72 3.65 13.87
N ARG A 113 26.94 3.30 14.28
CA ARG A 113 27.75 2.25 13.61
C ARG A 113 27.05 0.88 13.56
N GLN A 114 26.07 0.67 14.44
CA GLN A 114 25.32 -0.58 14.57
C GLN A 114 24.12 -0.65 13.61
N PHE A 115 23.82 0.42 12.85
CA PHE A 115 22.68 0.49 11.95
C PHE A 115 22.65 -0.67 10.96
N ALA A 116 23.73 -0.84 10.17
CA ALA A 116 23.83 -1.90 9.18
C ALA A 116 23.68 -3.29 9.84
N ALA A 117 24.37 -3.53 10.96
CA ALA A 117 24.28 -4.79 11.70
C ALA A 117 22.87 -5.06 12.28
N THR A 118 22.06 -4.02 12.51
CA THR A 118 20.67 -4.16 12.96
C THR A 118 19.76 -4.53 11.80
N VAL A 119 19.94 -3.89 10.64
CA VAL A 119 19.22 -4.25 9.41
C VAL A 119 19.50 -5.70 9.01
N GLU A 120 20.75 -6.17 9.13
CA GLU A 120 21.12 -7.56 8.85
C GLU A 120 20.41 -8.58 9.77
N LYS A 121 19.96 -8.16 10.96
CA LYS A 121 19.24 -9.03 11.90
C LYS A 121 17.73 -9.06 11.66
N MET A 122 17.20 -8.22 10.76
CA MET A 122 15.77 -8.18 10.45
C MET A 122 15.38 -9.37 9.56
N SER A 123 14.80 -10.39 10.17
CA SER A 123 14.33 -11.59 9.46
C SER A 123 12.81 -11.68 9.36
N SER A 124 12.08 -11.33 10.41
CA SER A 124 10.62 -11.50 10.46
C SER A 124 9.86 -10.18 10.46
N ARG A 125 10.32 -9.15 11.18
CA ARG A 125 9.67 -7.85 11.23
C ARG A 125 10.70 -6.75 11.44
N GLY A 126 10.46 -5.60 10.80
CA GLY A 126 11.28 -4.40 10.92
C GLY A 126 10.42 -3.15 11.12
N TYR A 127 10.91 -2.25 11.96
CA TYR A 127 10.31 -0.95 12.24
C TYR A 127 11.24 0.13 11.70
N CYS A 128 10.72 1.04 10.89
CA CYS A 128 11.48 2.14 10.31
C CYS A 128 10.87 3.45 10.78
N PHE A 129 11.62 4.20 11.59
CA PHE A 129 11.13 5.38 12.28
C PHE A 129 11.53 6.63 11.51
N PHE A 130 10.52 7.40 11.09
CA PHE A 130 10.66 8.71 10.48
C PHE A 130 10.27 9.81 11.49
N SER A 131 10.50 11.07 11.15
CA SER A 131 10.17 12.21 12.02
C SER A 131 8.70 12.29 12.46
N ASN A 132 7.79 11.76 11.65
CA ASN A 132 6.35 11.96 11.78
C ASN A 132 5.53 10.67 11.54
N GLU A 133 6.18 9.56 11.23
CA GLU A 133 5.51 8.29 10.95
C GLU A 133 6.45 7.10 11.20
N THR A 134 5.89 5.89 11.19
CA THR A 134 6.65 4.65 11.31
C THR A 134 6.13 3.69 10.27
N ILE A 135 7.03 3.19 9.42
CA ILE A 135 6.73 2.06 8.53
C ILE A 135 7.00 0.78 9.29
N ILE A 136 6.06 -0.16 9.21
CA ILE A 136 6.22 -1.52 9.71
C ILE A 136 6.27 -2.45 8.50
N LEU A 137 7.33 -3.25 8.43
CA LEU A 137 7.52 -4.26 7.40
C LEU A 137 7.57 -5.63 8.05
N GLU A 138 6.91 -6.61 7.46
CA GLU A 138 6.87 -7.98 7.96
C GLU A 138 7.16 -8.98 6.85
N TRP A 139 7.97 -9.99 7.12
CA TRP A 139 8.17 -11.08 6.19
C TRP A 139 7.01 -12.07 6.27
N SER A 140 6.35 -12.32 5.14
CA SER A 140 5.29 -13.32 5.04
C SER A 140 5.86 -14.61 4.44
N ASP A 141 6.00 -15.66 5.26
CA ASP A 141 6.43 -16.97 4.78
C ASP A 141 5.47 -17.56 3.74
N LYS A 142 4.16 -17.31 3.89
CA LYS A 142 3.12 -17.79 2.97
C LYS A 142 3.25 -17.13 1.59
N ALA A 143 3.44 -15.82 1.55
CA ALA A 143 3.60 -15.08 0.29
C ALA A 143 5.05 -15.11 -0.23
N ARG A 144 6.01 -15.53 0.61
CA ARG A 144 7.46 -15.43 0.37
C ARG A 144 7.86 -14.02 -0.07
N ALA A 145 7.34 -13.03 0.63
CA ALA A 145 7.48 -11.62 0.29
C ALA A 145 7.47 -10.76 1.56
N THR A 146 8.10 -9.59 1.50
CA THR A 146 7.91 -8.56 2.51
C THR A 146 6.55 -7.89 2.32
N GLU A 147 5.78 -7.85 3.39
CA GLU A 147 4.52 -7.14 3.53
C GLU A 147 4.73 -5.77 4.16
N LEU A 148 3.99 -4.80 3.66
CA LEU A 148 3.81 -3.50 4.29
C LEU A 148 2.62 -3.57 5.25
N ILE A 149 2.86 -3.33 6.53
CA ILE A 149 1.82 -3.13 7.53
C ILE A 149 1.58 -1.62 7.62
N TYR A 150 0.39 -1.19 7.23
CA TYR A 150 0.05 0.22 7.07
C TYR A 150 -1.25 0.60 7.78
N SER A 151 -1.43 1.90 8.02
CA SER A 151 -2.73 2.44 8.41
C SER A 151 -3.45 3.03 7.20
N ARG A 152 -4.77 2.84 7.13
CA ARG A 152 -5.59 3.34 6.01
C ARG A 152 -5.41 4.84 5.77
N ASP A 153 -5.45 5.64 6.83
CA ASP A 153 -5.31 7.09 6.72
C ASP A 153 -3.93 7.50 6.22
N SER A 154 -2.90 6.73 6.54
CA SER A 154 -1.53 7.07 6.14
C SER A 154 -1.23 6.66 4.70
N ILE A 155 -1.63 5.46 4.26
CA ILE A 155 -1.36 4.97 2.90
C ILE A 155 -2.08 5.80 1.83
N LEU A 156 -3.20 6.46 2.17
CA LEU A 156 -3.93 7.33 1.23
C LEU A 156 -3.27 8.70 1.04
N ARG A 157 -2.35 9.10 1.93
CA ARG A 157 -1.61 10.35 1.80
C ARG A 157 -0.42 10.13 0.88
N THR A 158 -0.40 10.81 -0.26
CA THR A 158 0.68 10.67 -1.25
C THR A 158 2.05 11.13 -0.76
N THR A 159 2.09 11.86 0.35
CA THR A 159 3.32 12.31 1.02
C THR A 159 3.83 11.32 2.07
N SER A 160 3.10 10.26 2.40
CA SER A 160 3.53 9.29 3.42
C SER A 160 4.67 8.42 2.90
N HIS A 161 5.52 7.96 3.82
CA HIS A 161 6.60 7.05 3.46
C HIS A 161 6.05 5.69 2.97
N GLU A 162 4.90 5.26 3.49
CA GLU A 162 4.19 4.05 3.02
C GLU A 162 3.82 4.17 1.53
N PHE A 163 3.22 5.29 1.13
CA PHE A 163 2.84 5.53 -0.27
C PHE A 163 4.08 5.64 -1.17
N HIS A 164 5.12 6.33 -0.70
CA HIS A 164 6.38 6.42 -1.43
C HIS A 164 7.03 5.04 -1.63
N LEU A 165 6.95 4.15 -0.64
CA LEU A 165 7.47 2.80 -0.74
C LEU A 165 6.72 2.00 -1.81
N CYS A 166 5.40 2.06 -1.80
CA CYS A 166 4.56 1.43 -2.82
C CYS A 166 4.85 1.99 -4.22
N THR A 167 5.01 3.31 -4.33
CA THR A 167 5.35 3.97 -5.60
C THR A 167 6.70 3.50 -6.12
N TYR A 168 7.71 3.44 -5.25
CA TYR A 168 9.03 2.97 -5.63
C TYR A 168 8.98 1.56 -6.23
N TYR A 169 8.36 0.62 -5.54
CA TYR A 169 8.26 -0.76 -6.02
C TYR A 169 7.33 -0.90 -7.23
N GLY A 170 6.23 -0.15 -7.27
CA GLY A 170 5.36 -0.12 -8.44
C GLY A 170 6.09 0.30 -9.70
N MET A 171 7.11 1.16 -9.56
CA MET A 171 7.80 1.84 -10.66
C MET A 171 9.21 1.33 -10.94
N HIS A 172 9.79 0.48 -10.08
CA HIS A 172 11.22 0.15 -10.06
C HIS A 172 11.79 -0.33 -11.42
N ASP A 173 10.98 -1.01 -12.23
CA ASP A 173 11.34 -1.50 -13.58
C ASP A 173 10.41 -0.95 -14.68
N GLY A 174 9.75 0.18 -14.41
CA GLY A 174 8.62 0.64 -15.20
C GLY A 174 7.39 -0.25 -15.04
N PHE A 175 6.36 -0.02 -15.86
CA PHE A 175 5.09 -0.72 -15.78
C PHE A 175 4.47 -0.97 -17.15
N ASP A 176 3.56 -1.94 -17.23
CA ASP A 176 2.90 -2.30 -18.49
C ASP A 176 1.83 -1.27 -18.87
N GLN A 177 2.17 -0.35 -19.77
CA GLN A 177 1.26 0.69 -20.26
C GLN A 177 0.09 0.14 -21.09
N SER A 178 0.14 -1.12 -21.56
CA SER A 178 -0.96 -1.72 -22.31
C SER A 178 -2.14 -2.10 -21.41
N ILE A 179 -1.92 -2.21 -20.09
CA ILE A 179 -2.96 -2.54 -19.12
C ILE A 179 -3.69 -1.28 -18.67
N ASN A 180 -4.91 -1.10 -19.19
CA ASN A 180 -5.81 -0.02 -18.78
C ASN A 180 -6.70 -0.44 -17.60
N LEU A 181 -6.32 0.01 -16.41
CA LEU A 181 -7.08 -0.26 -15.18
C LEU A 181 -8.36 0.57 -15.07
N LYS A 182 -8.41 1.75 -15.69
CA LYS A 182 -9.56 2.65 -15.65
C LYS A 182 -10.83 2.01 -16.20
N ASP A 183 -10.71 1.26 -17.30
CA ASP A 183 -11.84 0.56 -17.92
C ASP A 183 -12.41 -0.52 -17.00
N THR A 184 -11.54 -1.20 -16.23
CA THR A 184 -11.99 -2.18 -15.23
C THR A 184 -12.68 -1.49 -14.05
N ALA A 185 -12.17 -0.36 -13.58
CA ALA A 185 -12.79 0.41 -12.50
C ALA A 185 -14.17 1.00 -12.85
N GLN A 186 -14.48 1.25 -14.13
CA GLN A 186 -15.80 1.75 -14.55
C GLN A 186 -16.94 0.77 -14.22
N GLY A 187 -16.64 -0.53 -14.14
CA GLY A 187 -17.64 -1.53 -13.75
C GLY A 187 -18.00 -1.50 -12.26
N PHE A 188 -17.17 -0.88 -11.43
CA PHE A 188 -17.33 -0.86 -9.98
C PHE A 188 -18.43 0.12 -9.58
N GLU A 189 -19.42 -0.37 -8.82
CA GLU A 189 -20.53 0.45 -8.34
C GLU A 189 -20.16 1.11 -7.01
N TRP A 190 -20.02 2.43 -7.03
CA TRP A 190 -19.63 3.23 -5.87
C TRP A 190 -20.83 3.47 -4.97
N PHE A 191 -20.70 3.20 -3.67
CA PHE A 191 -21.71 3.61 -2.70
C PHE A 191 -21.65 5.12 -2.57
N ALA A 192 -22.80 5.79 -2.58
CA ALA A 192 -22.87 7.16 -2.10
C ALA A 192 -22.43 7.15 -0.63
N THR A 193 -21.25 7.67 -0.33
CA THR A 193 -20.81 7.86 1.04
C THR A 193 -21.81 8.79 1.71
N GLY A 194 -22.69 8.22 2.51
CA GLY A 194 -23.68 8.95 3.28
C GLY A 194 -23.04 9.76 4.41
N THR A 195 -22.17 10.72 4.10
CA THR A 195 -21.99 11.92 4.92
C THR A 195 -22.96 13.00 4.43
N GLY A 196 -24.22 12.61 4.22
CA GLY A 196 -25.32 13.55 4.14
C GLY A 196 -25.65 13.99 5.56
N ARG A 197 -25.03 15.07 6.04
CA ARG A 197 -25.76 15.96 6.96
C ARG A 197 -27.04 16.32 6.21
N GLY A 198 -28.18 15.94 6.77
CA GLY A 198 -29.48 16.20 6.21
C GLY A 198 -29.60 17.67 5.82
N THR A 199 -29.81 17.92 4.54
CA THR A 199 -30.57 19.07 4.10
C THR A 199 -31.88 18.53 3.59
N MET A 200 -32.91 18.58 4.44
CA MET A 200 -34.29 18.55 3.96
C MET A 200 -34.45 19.75 3.03
N GLY A 201 -34.47 19.51 1.72
CA GLY A 201 -35.04 20.43 0.75
C GLY A 201 -36.57 20.36 0.84
N PRO A 202 -37.28 21.46 0.55
CA PRO A 202 -38.67 21.59 0.94
C PRO A 202 -39.55 20.64 0.14
N LEU A 203 -40.53 20.07 0.86
CA LEU A 203 -41.68 19.38 0.32
C LEU A 203 -42.35 20.25 -0.75
N LYS A 204 -42.67 19.63 -1.90
CA LYS A 204 -43.74 20.09 -2.78
C LYS A 204 -44.92 19.15 -2.64
#